data_AF-A0AAW4FRE6-F1
#
_entry.id   AF-A0AAW4FRE6-F1
#
_cell.length_a   1.000
_cell.length_b   1.000
_cell.length_c   1.000
_cell.angle_alpha   90.00
_cell.angle_beta   90.00
_cell.angle_gamma   90.00
#
_symmetry.space_group_name_H-M   'P 1'
#
loop_
_entity.id
_entity.type
_entity.pdbx_description
1 polymer ?
#
loop_
_entity_poly.entity_id
_entity_poly.type
_entity_poly.pdbx_seq_one_letter_code
_entity_poly.pdbx_strand_id
1 'polypeptide(L)'
;MSERRLFWTCFVALVAVLPLAIVVHAWDSLREMPLFSGKRDIIVESGVVQPYAGGQWKLADLKRLPGPSNDARVVLAEFESEPKDLAMLAESACRVRLVDAEGRRFEPLMLTEPIVREMYPEVADRPRCSSLAFANAGNGGTVRMAESFMVPAKASDLSLVVEVLGAGDGALVFKWKRG
;
A
#
# COMPACT_ATOMS: atom_id res chain seq x y z
N MET A 1 -32.38 -4.62 41.64
CA MET A 1 -31.16 -5.47 41.73
C MET A 1 -30.65 -5.94 40.35
N SER A 2 -31.05 -5.30 39.23
CA SER A 2 -30.75 -5.75 37.85
C SER A 2 -29.61 -4.96 37.19
N GLU A 3 -29.57 -3.63 37.37
CA GLU A 3 -28.61 -2.76 36.66
C GLU A 3 -27.15 -2.95 37.09
N ARG A 4 -26.88 -3.22 38.37
CA ARG A 4 -25.50 -3.37 38.87
C ARG A 4 -24.81 -4.64 38.34
N ARG A 5 -25.59 -5.70 38.06
CA ARG A 5 -25.09 -6.94 37.43
C ARG A 5 -24.85 -6.73 35.94
N LEU A 6 -25.78 -6.06 35.24
CA LEU A 6 -25.65 -5.70 33.83
C LEU A 6 -24.43 -4.80 33.56
N PHE A 7 -24.21 -3.80 34.41
CA PHE A 7 -23.03 -2.92 34.33
C PHE A 7 -21.73 -3.71 34.46
N TRP A 8 -21.63 -4.61 35.44
CA TRP A 8 -20.44 -5.44 35.65
C TRP A 8 -20.20 -6.43 34.52
N THR A 9 -21.25 -7.04 33.96
CA THR A 9 -21.10 -7.93 32.80
C THR A 9 -20.61 -7.18 31.57
N CYS A 10 -21.13 -5.97 31.32
CA CYS A 10 -20.65 -5.13 30.22
C CYS A 10 -19.20 -4.68 30.43
N PHE A 11 -18.84 -4.30 31.65
CA PHE A 11 -17.47 -3.87 31.96
C PHE A 11 -16.46 -5.01 31.80
N VAL A 12 -16.76 -6.21 32.31
CA VAL A 12 -15.90 -7.39 32.15
C VAL A 12 -15.80 -7.80 30.68
N ALA A 13 -16.91 -7.77 29.94
CA ALA A 13 -16.88 -8.03 28.50
C ALA A 13 -16.00 -7.00 27.75
N LEU A 14 -16.09 -5.72 28.12
CA LEU A 14 -15.28 -4.67 27.49
C LEU A 14 -13.79 -4.86 27.79
N VAL A 15 -13.44 -5.18 29.03
CA VAL A 15 -12.07 -5.48 29.46
C VAL A 15 -11.51 -6.73 28.79
N ALA A 16 -12.35 -7.69 28.39
CA ALA A 16 -11.91 -8.86 27.64
C ALA A 16 -11.77 -8.59 26.13
N VAL A 17 -12.71 -7.85 25.53
CA VAL A 17 -12.76 -7.59 24.09
C VAL A 17 -11.68 -6.60 23.63
N LEU A 18 -11.39 -5.55 24.41
CA LEU A 18 -10.37 -4.56 24.10
C LEU A 18 -8.96 -5.16 23.88
N PRO A 19 -8.38 -5.90 24.84
CA PRO A 19 -7.07 -6.50 24.65
C PRO A 19 -7.10 -7.55 23.54
N LEU A 20 -8.20 -8.27 23.35
CA LEU A 20 -8.33 -9.21 22.23
C LEU A 20 -8.25 -8.48 20.88
N ALA A 21 -8.94 -7.35 20.73
CA ALA A 21 -8.85 -6.52 19.53
C ALA A 21 -7.44 -5.96 19.31
N ILE A 22 -6.77 -5.51 20.37
CA ILE A 22 -5.38 -5.03 20.31
C ILE A 22 -4.45 -6.16 19.86
N VAL A 23 -4.61 -7.37 20.41
CA VAL A 23 -3.78 -8.53 20.04
C VAL A 23 -4.01 -8.90 18.58
N VAL A 24 -5.25 -8.91 18.10
CA VAL A 24 -5.55 -9.20 16.69
C VAL A 24 -4.89 -8.18 15.76
N HIS A 25 -5.04 -6.89 16.04
CA HIS A 25 -4.43 -5.83 15.21
C HIS A 25 -2.90 -5.80 15.31
N ALA A 26 -2.33 -6.10 16.49
CA ALA A 26 -0.89 -6.18 16.67
C ALA A 26 -0.29 -7.43 16.00
N TRP A 27 -1.04 -8.53 15.94
CA TRP A 27 -0.59 -9.79 15.35
C TRP A 27 -0.38 -9.68 13.83
N ASP A 28 -1.26 -8.98 13.12
CA ASP A 28 -1.08 -8.70 11.70
C ASP A 28 0.17 -7.84 11.45
N SER A 29 0.41 -6.83 12.30
CA SER A 29 1.65 -6.04 12.23
C SER A 29 2.91 -6.85 12.53
N LEU A 30 2.85 -7.79 13.47
CA LEU A 30 3.99 -8.63 13.86
C LEU A 30 4.34 -9.68 12.80
N ARG A 31 3.34 -10.28 12.12
CA ARG A 31 3.60 -11.24 11.04
C ARG A 31 4.29 -10.60 9.83
N GLU A 32 4.02 -9.33 9.58
CA GLU A 32 4.64 -8.55 8.50
C GLU A 32 6.03 -8.03 8.86
N MET A 33 6.50 -8.25 10.09
CA MET A 33 7.83 -7.79 10.50
C MET A 33 8.92 -8.62 9.79
N PRO A 34 9.95 -7.98 9.20
CA PRO A 34 11.03 -8.67 8.49
C PRO A 34 11.77 -9.73 9.34
N LEU A 35 11.77 -9.53 10.67
CA LEU A 35 12.31 -10.47 11.65
C LEU A 35 11.61 -11.83 11.64
N PHE A 36 10.33 -11.90 11.29
CA PHE A 36 9.54 -13.14 11.24
C PHE A 36 9.44 -13.73 9.83
N SER A 37 9.49 -12.90 8.79
CA SER A 37 9.43 -13.38 7.40
C SER A 37 10.77 -13.92 6.91
N GLY A 38 11.89 -13.50 7.51
CA GLY A 38 13.25 -13.86 7.07
C GLY A 38 13.62 -13.27 5.71
N LYS A 39 12.71 -12.52 5.08
CA LYS A 39 12.90 -11.92 3.77
C LYS A 39 13.36 -10.47 3.94
N ARG A 40 14.39 -10.08 3.18
CA ARG A 40 14.93 -8.71 3.21
C ARG A 40 14.20 -7.85 2.20
N ASP A 41 13.77 -6.68 2.64
CA ASP A 41 13.19 -5.68 1.76
C ASP A 41 14.27 -5.10 0.83
N ILE A 42 13.89 -4.84 -0.41
CA ILE A 42 14.74 -4.21 -1.42
C ILE A 42 14.43 -2.73 -1.40
N ILE A 43 15.39 -1.91 -0.97
CA ILE A 43 15.21 -0.46 -0.85
C ILE A 43 15.87 0.23 -2.03
N VAL A 44 15.11 1.04 -2.76
CA VAL A 44 15.56 1.77 -3.94
C VAL A 44 15.04 3.21 -3.94
N GLU A 45 15.75 4.10 -4.64
CA GLU A 45 15.30 5.49 -4.84
C GLU A 45 14.24 5.55 -5.96
N SER A 46 13.35 6.55 -5.89
CA SER A 46 12.35 6.81 -6.93
C SER A 46 12.98 7.00 -8.32
N GLY A 47 12.33 6.48 -9.37
CA GLY A 47 12.79 6.58 -10.75
C GLY A 47 13.82 5.52 -11.17
N VAL A 48 14.39 4.76 -10.24
CA VAL A 48 15.31 3.65 -10.53
C VAL A 48 14.50 2.41 -10.93
N VAL A 49 14.94 1.74 -11.99
CA VAL A 49 14.39 0.43 -12.41
C VAL A 49 15.03 -0.65 -11.54
N GLN A 50 14.18 -1.48 -10.91
CA GLN A 50 14.61 -2.53 -10.00
C GLN A 50 13.96 -3.88 -10.37
N PRO A 51 14.74 -4.95 -10.59
CA PRO A 51 14.20 -6.29 -10.70
C PRO A 51 13.59 -6.73 -9.37
N TYR A 52 12.34 -7.19 -9.41
CA TYR A 52 11.61 -7.71 -8.26
C TYR A 52 10.45 -8.59 -8.72
N ALA A 53 10.24 -9.74 -8.04
CA ALA A 53 9.07 -10.59 -8.24
C ALA A 53 8.70 -10.86 -9.72
N GLY A 54 9.68 -11.28 -10.53
CA GLY A 54 9.44 -11.59 -11.95
C GLY A 54 9.17 -10.38 -12.86
N GLY A 55 9.39 -9.15 -12.40
CA GLY A 55 9.25 -7.93 -13.20
C GLY A 55 10.37 -6.93 -13.00
N GLN A 56 10.49 -5.97 -13.92
CA GLN A 56 11.30 -4.76 -13.74
C GLN A 56 10.38 -3.63 -13.28
N TRP A 57 10.53 -3.22 -12.03
CA TRP A 57 9.65 -2.26 -11.38
C TRP A 57 10.27 -0.88 -11.32
N LYS A 58 9.45 0.15 -11.41
CA LYS A 58 9.88 1.54 -11.27
C LYS A 58 8.76 2.40 -10.68
N LEU A 59 9.10 3.19 -9.67
CA LEU A 59 8.25 4.31 -9.25
C LEU A 59 8.44 5.46 -10.25
N ALA A 60 7.42 5.71 -11.07
CA ALA A 60 7.45 6.73 -12.12
C ALA A 60 7.24 8.13 -11.55
N ASP A 61 6.25 8.30 -10.67
CA ASP A 61 6.00 9.56 -9.98
C ASP A 61 5.25 9.35 -8.66
N LEU A 62 5.38 10.31 -7.76
CA LEU A 62 4.59 10.39 -6.53
C LEU A 62 4.18 11.85 -6.31
N LYS A 63 2.90 12.14 -6.45
CA LYS A 63 2.35 13.50 -6.39
C LYS A 63 1.54 13.68 -5.12
N ARG A 64 1.68 14.85 -4.46
CA ARG A 64 0.77 15.25 -3.38
C ARG A 64 -0.25 16.25 -3.89
N LEU A 65 -1.51 15.90 -3.69
CA LEU A 65 -2.68 16.66 -4.11
C LEU A 65 -3.40 17.25 -2.89
N PRO A 66 -4.20 18.31 -3.07
CA PRO A 66 -5.12 18.78 -2.05
C PRO A 66 -5.99 17.65 -1.52
N GLY A 67 -6.19 17.60 -0.21
CA GLY A 67 -7.10 16.67 0.44
C GLY A 67 -8.47 17.30 0.71
N PRO A 68 -9.41 16.54 1.28
CA PRO A 68 -10.73 17.05 1.67
C PRO A 68 -10.67 18.10 2.79
N SER A 69 -9.53 18.21 3.50
CA SER A 69 -9.30 19.18 4.56
C SER A 69 -7.86 19.68 4.56
N ASN A 70 -7.58 20.73 5.32
CA ASN A 70 -6.22 21.26 5.47
C ASN A 70 -5.25 20.27 6.14
N ASP A 71 -5.76 19.33 6.94
CA ASP A 71 -4.98 18.34 7.69
C ASP A 71 -4.73 17.04 6.92
N ALA A 72 -5.36 16.86 5.76
CA ALA A 72 -5.22 15.68 4.93
C ALA A 72 -4.70 16.05 3.53
N ARG A 73 -3.98 15.13 2.90
CA ARG A 73 -3.53 15.23 1.52
C ARG A 73 -3.82 13.91 0.81
N VAL A 74 -4.17 13.99 -0.46
CA VAL A 74 -4.22 12.81 -1.32
C VAL A 74 -2.83 12.64 -1.95
N VAL A 75 -2.29 11.44 -1.93
CA VAL A 75 -1.03 11.11 -2.60
C VAL A 75 -1.35 10.19 -3.77
N LEU A 76 -0.96 10.58 -4.97
CA LEU A 76 -1.09 9.76 -6.17
C LEU A 76 0.28 9.13 -6.47
N ALA A 77 0.35 7.81 -6.42
CA ALA A 77 1.53 7.05 -6.80
C ALA A 77 1.34 6.49 -8.21
N GLU A 78 2.27 6.80 -9.10
CA GLU A 78 2.34 6.25 -10.45
C GLU A 78 3.58 5.35 -10.53
N PHE A 79 3.37 4.08 -10.86
CA PHE A 79 4.45 3.10 -10.93
C PHE A 79 4.20 2.13 -12.06
N GLU A 80 5.27 1.54 -12.57
CA GLU A 80 5.21 0.64 -13.71
C GLU A 80 6.00 -0.62 -13.45
N SER A 81 5.56 -1.71 -14.08
CA SER A 81 6.24 -2.99 -14.08
C SER A 81 6.32 -3.53 -15.50
N GLU A 82 7.52 -3.86 -15.96
CA GLU A 82 7.74 -4.64 -17.17
C GLU A 82 7.86 -6.12 -16.78
N PRO A 83 6.83 -6.94 -17.04
CA PRO A 83 6.82 -8.33 -16.61
C PRO A 83 7.86 -9.14 -17.40
N LYS A 84 8.78 -9.79 -16.69
CA LYS A 84 9.67 -10.82 -17.24
C LYS A 84 9.08 -12.22 -17.11
N ASP A 85 8.25 -12.42 -16.08
CA ASP A 85 7.43 -13.60 -15.88
C ASP A 85 5.96 -13.16 -15.68
N LEU A 86 5.24 -13.05 -16.80
CA LEU A 86 3.85 -12.60 -16.80
C LEU A 86 2.92 -13.61 -16.11
N ALA A 87 3.17 -14.91 -16.28
CA ALA A 87 2.32 -15.95 -15.69
C ALA A 87 2.36 -15.86 -14.17
N MET A 88 3.56 -15.73 -13.60
CA MET A 88 3.72 -15.54 -12.15
C MET A 88 3.01 -14.27 -11.67
N LEU A 89 3.18 -13.14 -12.37
CA LEU A 89 2.56 -11.86 -11.97
C LEU A 89 1.03 -11.87 -12.10
N ALA A 90 0.50 -12.53 -13.13
CA ALA A 90 -0.94 -12.66 -13.35
C ALA A 90 -1.62 -13.60 -12.34
N GLU A 91 -0.88 -14.53 -11.73
CA GLU A 91 -1.41 -15.42 -10.68
C GLU A 91 -1.14 -14.90 -9.26
N SER A 92 -0.18 -13.99 -9.11
CA SER A 92 0.18 -13.39 -7.83
C SER A 92 -0.79 -12.28 -7.40
N ALA A 93 -0.98 -12.14 -6.08
CA ALA A 93 -1.62 -10.93 -5.55
C ALA A 93 -0.56 -9.83 -5.41
N CYS A 94 -0.78 -8.70 -6.08
CA CYS A 94 -0.02 -7.48 -5.80
C CYS A 94 -0.73 -6.68 -4.71
N ARG A 95 0.04 -6.22 -3.72
CA ARG A 95 -0.39 -5.24 -2.73
C ARG A 95 0.57 -4.06 -2.77
N VAL A 96 0.03 -2.86 -2.63
CA VAL A 96 0.86 -1.68 -2.36
C VAL A 96 0.38 -0.96 -1.13
N ARG A 97 1.30 -0.29 -0.46
CA ARG A 97 1.04 0.57 0.70
C ARG A 97 1.99 1.75 0.67
N LEU A 98 1.58 2.85 1.30
CA LEU A 98 2.44 4.00 1.49
C LEU A 98 2.91 4.03 2.95
N VAL A 99 4.19 4.34 3.17
CA VAL A 99 4.78 4.45 4.51
C VAL A 99 5.43 5.81 4.66
N ASP A 100 5.30 6.45 5.82
CA ASP A 100 5.98 7.72 6.12
C ASP A 100 7.21 7.55 7.02
N ALA A 101 7.91 8.65 7.28
CA ALA A 101 9.07 8.72 8.17
C ALA A 101 8.81 8.16 9.58
N GLU A 102 7.56 8.26 10.06
CA GLU A 102 7.16 7.76 11.38
C GLU A 102 6.78 6.26 11.35
N GLY A 103 6.89 5.61 10.20
CA GLY A 103 6.53 4.21 10.00
C GLY A 103 5.02 3.95 9.94
N ARG A 104 4.21 5.00 9.83
CA ARG A 104 2.75 4.87 9.67
C ARG A 104 2.47 4.35 8.27
N ARG A 105 1.51 3.43 8.17
CA ARG A 105 1.13 2.75 6.94
C ARG A 105 -0.22 3.27 6.46
N PHE A 106 -0.33 3.52 5.17
CA PHE A 106 -1.55 3.99 4.52
C PHE A 106 -1.91 3.04 3.39
N GLU A 107 -3.13 2.52 3.45
CA GLU A 107 -3.70 1.65 2.43
C GLU A 107 -4.22 2.47 1.24
N PRO A 108 -4.21 1.89 0.03
CA PRO A 108 -4.66 2.58 -1.15
C PRO A 108 -6.18 2.73 -1.16
N LEU A 109 -6.64 3.94 -1.43
CA LEU A 109 -8.03 4.26 -1.70
C LEU A 109 -8.41 3.85 -3.12
N MET A 110 -9.72 3.79 -3.39
CA MET A 110 -10.19 3.65 -4.76
C MET A 110 -9.83 4.92 -5.53
N LEU A 111 -9.19 4.79 -6.70
CA LEU A 111 -8.84 5.89 -7.62
C LEU A 111 -10.03 6.76 -8.11
N THR A 112 -11.24 6.50 -7.60
CA THR A 112 -12.43 7.32 -7.82
C THR A 112 -12.43 8.65 -7.06
N GLU A 113 -11.36 8.99 -6.34
CA GLU A 113 -11.23 10.30 -5.70
C GLU A 113 -11.43 11.43 -6.74
N PRO A 114 -12.42 12.32 -6.55
CA PRO A 114 -12.76 13.36 -7.52
C PRO A 114 -11.56 14.21 -7.94
N ILE A 115 -10.68 14.53 -6.97
CA ILE A 115 -9.48 15.34 -7.20
C ILE A 115 -8.49 14.70 -8.17
N VAL A 116 -8.37 13.35 -8.14
CA VAL A 116 -7.47 12.62 -9.05
C VAL A 116 -8.06 12.65 -10.47
N ARG A 117 -9.37 12.40 -10.61
CA ARG A 117 -10.06 12.42 -11.91
C ARG A 117 -10.09 13.82 -12.54
N GLU A 118 -10.22 14.85 -11.72
CA GLU A 118 -10.27 16.25 -12.17
C GLU A 118 -8.89 16.75 -12.59
N MET A 119 -7.84 16.46 -11.80
CA MET A 119 -6.49 16.98 -12.05
C MET A 119 -5.63 16.08 -12.97
N TYR A 120 -5.83 14.76 -12.93
CA TYR A 120 -5.04 13.76 -13.68
C TYR A 120 -5.94 12.70 -14.33
N PRO A 121 -6.84 13.10 -15.24
CA PRO A 121 -7.76 12.18 -15.91
C PRO A 121 -7.03 11.03 -16.64
N GLU A 122 -5.84 11.29 -17.18
CA GLU A 122 -5.00 10.30 -17.88
C GLU A 122 -4.39 9.23 -16.95
N VAL A 123 -4.38 9.49 -15.64
CA VAL A 123 -3.88 8.56 -14.62
C VAL A 123 -5.03 7.83 -13.93
N ALA A 124 -6.19 8.48 -13.79
CA ALA A 124 -7.33 7.95 -13.05
C ALA A 124 -7.88 6.64 -13.61
N ASP A 125 -7.76 6.42 -14.93
CA ASP A 125 -8.22 5.20 -15.60
C ASP A 125 -7.14 4.08 -15.63
N ARG A 126 -5.93 4.34 -15.08
CA ARG A 126 -4.89 3.32 -15.03
C ARG A 126 -5.28 2.19 -14.09
N PRO A 127 -4.90 0.93 -14.42
CA PRO A 127 -5.19 -0.19 -13.56
C PRO A 127 -4.49 -0.06 -12.20
N ARG A 128 -5.15 -0.60 -11.18
CA ARG A 128 -4.61 -0.76 -9.83
C ARG A 128 -3.65 -1.94 -9.75
N CYS A 129 -2.81 -2.01 -8.72
CA CYS A 129 -1.96 -3.17 -8.54
C CYS A 129 -2.80 -4.40 -8.22
N SER A 130 -2.89 -5.31 -9.18
CA SER A 130 -3.72 -6.51 -9.09
C SER A 130 -3.27 -7.53 -10.13
N SER A 131 -3.60 -8.81 -9.89
CA SER A 131 -3.43 -9.87 -10.88
C SER A 131 -4.07 -9.54 -12.23
N LEU A 132 -5.24 -8.89 -12.21
CA LEU A 132 -5.96 -8.47 -13.42
C LEU A 132 -5.19 -7.44 -14.25
N ALA A 133 -4.44 -6.53 -13.61
CA ALA A 133 -3.62 -5.56 -14.32
C ALA A 133 -2.56 -6.26 -15.20
N PHE A 134 -1.98 -7.34 -14.68
CA PHE A 134 -1.02 -8.16 -15.43
C PHE A 134 -1.70 -9.08 -16.43
N ALA A 135 -2.82 -9.71 -16.08
CA ALA A 135 -3.58 -10.56 -17.01
C ALA A 135 -4.02 -9.79 -18.27
N ASN A 136 -4.40 -8.53 -18.13
CA ASN A 136 -4.83 -7.67 -19.23
C ASN A 136 -3.66 -7.08 -20.05
N ALA A 137 -2.42 -7.18 -19.57
CA ALA A 137 -1.25 -6.60 -20.23
C ALA A 137 -0.80 -7.36 -21.49
N GLY A 138 -1.36 -8.55 -21.76
CA GLY A 138 -1.01 -9.36 -22.94
C GLY A 138 0.47 -9.75 -22.96
N ASN A 139 1.08 -9.86 -24.14
CA ASN A 139 2.43 -10.44 -24.37
C ASN A 139 3.64 -9.59 -23.88
N GLY A 140 3.61 -9.08 -22.64
CA GLY A 140 4.80 -8.51 -22.00
C GLY A 140 4.99 -7.00 -22.16
N GLY A 141 3.91 -6.25 -22.39
CA GLY A 141 3.95 -4.78 -22.36
C GLY A 141 4.18 -4.23 -20.94
N THR A 142 4.75 -3.03 -20.84
CA THR A 142 4.88 -2.31 -19.56
C THR A 142 3.49 -2.03 -18.97
N VAL A 143 3.23 -2.56 -17.78
CA VAL A 143 2.00 -2.32 -17.03
C VAL A 143 2.16 -1.05 -16.22
N ARG A 144 1.48 0.02 -16.63
CA ARG A 144 1.46 1.29 -15.91
C ARG A 144 0.28 1.31 -14.97
N MET A 145 0.57 1.41 -13.67
CA MET A 145 -0.42 1.38 -12.60
C MET A 145 -0.45 2.72 -11.87
N ALA A 146 -1.56 2.95 -11.18
CA ALA A 146 -1.69 4.08 -10.28
C ALA A 146 -2.48 3.69 -9.04
N GLU A 147 -2.17 4.34 -7.92
CA GLU A 147 -2.85 4.14 -6.64
C GLU A 147 -2.92 5.48 -5.90
N SER A 148 -4.06 5.76 -5.25
CA SER A 148 -4.26 6.95 -4.42
C SER A 148 -4.23 6.60 -2.93
N PHE A 149 -3.70 7.49 -2.10
CA PHE A 149 -3.63 7.32 -0.65
C PHE A 149 -4.08 8.59 0.05
N MET A 150 -4.70 8.48 1.22
CA MET A 150 -4.93 9.65 2.07
C MET A 150 -3.93 9.64 3.23
N VAL A 151 -3.17 10.72 3.34
CA VAL A 151 -2.15 10.90 4.37
C VAL A 151 -2.39 12.19 5.15
N PRO A 152 -1.94 12.28 6.41
CA PRO A 152 -1.87 13.53 7.13
C PRO A 152 -0.99 14.55 6.38
N ALA A 153 -1.38 15.82 6.38
CA ALA A 153 -0.65 16.88 5.67
C ALA A 153 0.82 17.00 6.11
N LYS A 154 1.10 16.68 7.39
CA LYS A 154 2.44 16.65 7.99
C LYS A 154 3.28 15.42 7.66
N ALA A 155 2.71 14.37 7.03
CA ALA A 155 3.47 13.18 6.70
C ALA A 155 4.66 13.55 5.79
N SER A 156 5.84 12.98 6.03
CA SER A 156 7.07 13.29 5.30
C SER A 156 7.82 12.01 4.93
N ASP A 157 8.81 12.13 4.04
CA ASP A 157 9.64 11.02 3.55
C ASP A 157 8.85 9.76 3.19
N LEU A 158 7.86 9.95 2.31
CA LEU A 158 6.97 8.88 1.91
C LEU A 158 7.75 7.81 1.14
N SER A 159 7.38 6.56 1.32
CA SER A 159 7.92 5.43 0.58
C SER A 159 6.77 4.58 0.07
N LEU A 160 6.78 4.26 -1.23
CA LEU A 160 5.85 3.30 -1.81
C LEU A 160 6.41 1.90 -1.58
N VAL A 161 5.65 1.04 -0.93
CA VAL A 161 6.00 -0.35 -0.70
C VAL A 161 5.14 -1.21 -1.60
N VAL A 162 5.78 -2.04 -2.41
CA VAL A 162 5.16 -2.99 -3.33
C VAL A 162 5.46 -4.40 -2.84
N GLU A 163 4.43 -5.21 -2.70
CA GLU A 163 4.52 -6.59 -2.29
C GLU A 163 3.80 -7.48 -3.28
N VAL A 164 4.50 -8.51 -3.74
CA VAL A 164 3.94 -9.52 -4.62
C VAL A 164 3.93 -10.85 -3.87
N LEU A 165 2.74 -11.39 -3.60
CA LEU A 165 2.61 -12.69 -2.96
C LEU A 165 3.23 -13.77 -3.86
N GLY A 166 4.05 -14.64 -3.26
CA GLY A 166 4.82 -15.64 -3.99
C GLY A 166 6.21 -15.16 -4.44
N ALA A 167 6.54 -13.88 -4.28
CA ALA A 167 7.91 -13.42 -4.45
C ALA A 167 8.86 -14.12 -3.46
N GLY A 168 10.01 -14.59 -3.93
CA GLY A 168 11.05 -15.19 -3.07
C GLY A 168 11.65 -14.18 -2.08
N ASP A 169 11.58 -12.89 -2.41
CA ASP A 169 12.16 -11.76 -1.66
C ASP A 169 11.14 -11.04 -0.77
N GLY A 170 11.61 -10.06 0.01
CA GLY A 170 10.78 -9.20 0.87
C GLY A 170 9.94 -8.21 0.06
N ALA A 171 9.57 -7.09 0.66
CA ALA A 171 8.88 -6.03 -0.09
C ALA A 171 9.87 -5.21 -0.92
N LEU A 172 9.41 -4.65 -2.04
CA LEU A 172 10.14 -3.61 -2.78
C LEU A 172 9.73 -2.23 -2.26
N VAL A 173 10.69 -1.47 -1.75
CA VAL A 173 10.46 -0.16 -1.12
C VAL A 173 11.10 0.93 -1.96
N PHE A 174 10.27 1.74 -2.62
CA PHE A 174 10.69 2.95 -3.31
C PHE A 174 10.66 4.14 -2.36
N LYS A 175 11.84 4.65 -1.99
CA LYS A 175 11.96 5.90 -1.25
C LYS A 175 11.65 7.07 -2.16
N TRP A 176 10.72 7.91 -1.74
CA TRP A 176 10.42 9.16 -2.44
C TRP A 176 11.04 10.34 -1.68
N LYS A 177 12.06 10.93 -2.28
CA LYS A 177 12.56 12.24 -1.85
C LYS A 177 11.80 13.30 -2.62
N ARG A 178 11.12 14.18 -1.88
CA ARG A 178 10.52 15.38 -2.46
C ARG A 178 11.65 16.20 -3.11
N GLY A 179 11.61 16.32 -4.45
CA GLY A 179 12.40 17.29 -5.20
C GLY A 179 11.91 18.71 -4.97
#